data_AF-A0A657LX12-F1
#
_entry.id   AF-A0A657LX12-F1
#
_cell.length_a   1.000
_cell.length_b   1.000
_cell.length_c   1.000
_cell.angle_alpha   90.00
_cell.angle_beta   90.00
_cell.angle_gamma   90.00
#
_symmetry.space_group_name_H-M   'P 1'
#
loop_
_entity.id
_entity.type
_entity.pdbx_description
1 polymer ?
#
loop_
_entity_poly.entity_id
_entity_poly.type
_entity_poly.pdbx_seq_one_letter_code
_entity_poly.pdbx_strand_id
1 'polypeptide(L)'
;MTELTTSFSYSPILVALSVVVAIQAGYVGISLALLIPGAFANRRRLLIAGSAITLSVGIWSMHFVGMLAIKTSVAIDYAVLPTLLSFLICSLVTGVAVYLASLRSQRLLVIAAVLMGIGITTMHYVGMTAVHSVFHLTHNPTYALASIVIAVAASGLALWLAFSAERRPPLFLCAVVLGCAVSGMHYMAMAGTTLHLAQAEIENTKSLISSDILATIVSVVACAISAVFMLALIPVEEKDARSDTALRLAGAAPDAMQPNALSPDGSEPGTPDAIQGATDTGPALADPATLAEALFAGDLLLPIEKNGKRFHIAADDIASVHSNAHYTYIFNGRDDLFCPLSISDIAARLPEALFPRIHRSYIVNLSFVVRIKKAGDSGVVELDTPVRRTVPISRSRLAAFRSELATYKEATNSGSPAES
;
A
#
# COMPACT_ATOMS: atom_id res chain seq x y z
N MET A 1 -4.60 55.73 -11.70
CA MET A 1 -4.95 54.32 -11.52
C MET A 1 -5.57 54.19 -10.14
N THR A 2 -6.89 54.14 -10.07
CA THR A 2 -7.61 53.90 -8.81
C THR A 2 -7.60 52.38 -8.59
N GLU A 3 -6.66 51.89 -7.76
CA GLU A 3 -6.68 50.50 -7.32
C GLU A 3 -7.99 50.25 -6.54
N LEU A 4 -8.97 49.60 -7.18
CA LEU A 4 -10.15 49.11 -6.48
C LEU A 4 -9.74 47.83 -5.74
N THR A 5 -9.36 47.97 -4.47
CA THR A 5 -9.20 46.82 -3.58
C THR A 5 -10.58 46.27 -3.23
N THR A 6 -10.92 45.08 -3.71
CA THR A 6 -12.17 44.41 -3.36
C THR A 6 -12.03 43.66 -2.03
N SER A 7 -12.80 44.08 -1.02
CA SER A 7 -12.98 43.29 0.21
C SER A 7 -13.77 42.02 -0.12
N PHE A 8 -13.22 40.85 0.18
CA PHE A 8 -13.92 39.58 0.02
C PHE A 8 -14.33 38.98 1.37
N SER A 9 -15.42 38.21 1.36
CA SER A 9 -15.92 37.48 2.55
C SER A 9 -16.00 35.99 2.26
N TYR A 10 -16.08 35.16 3.30
CA TYR A 10 -16.15 33.71 3.13
C TYR A 10 -17.55 33.15 3.36
N SER A 11 -17.94 32.17 2.55
CA SER A 11 -19.06 31.28 2.86
C SER A 11 -18.61 30.25 3.91
N PRO A 12 -19.14 30.28 5.15
CA PRO A 12 -18.69 29.40 6.22
C PRO A 12 -18.92 27.91 5.89
N ILE A 13 -19.97 27.60 5.13
CA ILE A 13 -20.30 26.22 4.72
C ILE A 13 -19.24 25.68 3.76
N LEU A 14 -18.79 26.48 2.79
CA LEU A 14 -17.76 26.06 1.84
C LEU A 14 -16.37 25.98 2.48
N VAL A 15 -16.09 26.84 3.47
CA VAL A 15 -14.89 26.71 4.32
C VAL A 15 -14.92 25.40 5.11
N ALA A 16 -16.03 25.08 5.75
CA ALA A 16 -16.16 23.81 6.47
C ALA A 16 -16.04 22.60 5.51
N LEU A 17 -16.65 22.68 4.33
CA LEU A 17 -16.57 21.64 3.30
C LEU A 17 -15.12 21.44 2.81
N SER A 18 -14.37 22.50 2.56
CA SER A 18 -12.97 22.41 2.11
C SER A 18 -12.12 21.65 3.13
N VAL A 19 -12.29 21.97 4.42
CA VAL A 19 -11.60 21.30 5.52
C VAL A 19 -11.98 19.83 5.59
N VAL A 20 -13.27 19.50 5.51
CA VAL A 20 -13.74 18.10 5.52
C VAL A 20 -13.17 17.31 4.35
N VAL A 21 -13.15 17.88 3.14
CA VAL A 21 -12.56 17.24 1.95
C VAL A 21 -11.07 16.96 2.15
N ALA A 22 -10.32 17.91 2.71
CA ALA A 22 -8.90 17.69 3.00
C ALA A 22 -8.66 16.59 4.04
N ILE A 23 -9.47 16.56 5.12
CA ILE A 23 -9.38 15.51 6.14
C ILE A 23 -9.72 14.15 5.54
N GLN A 24 -10.79 14.05 4.76
CA GLN A 24 -11.21 12.81 4.10
C GLN A 24 -10.12 12.28 3.17
N ALA A 25 -9.57 13.13 2.30
CA ALA A 25 -8.49 12.73 1.41
C ALA A 25 -7.21 12.37 2.16
N GLY A 26 -6.89 13.08 3.25
CA GLY A 26 -5.80 12.73 4.16
C GLY A 26 -5.98 11.35 4.78
N TYR A 27 -7.20 11.00 5.19
CA TYR A 27 -7.52 9.68 5.73
C TYR A 27 -7.29 8.57 4.71
N VAL A 28 -7.84 8.70 3.51
CA VAL A 28 -7.70 7.69 2.45
C VAL A 28 -6.25 7.63 1.96
N GLY A 29 -5.60 8.78 1.74
CA GLY A 29 -4.23 8.87 1.27
C GLY A 29 -3.21 8.28 2.24
N ILE A 30 -3.34 8.57 3.55
CA ILE A 30 -2.47 7.99 4.58
C ILE A 30 -2.78 6.50 4.78
N SER A 31 -4.05 6.06 4.72
CA SER A 31 -4.38 4.64 4.85
C SER A 31 -3.71 3.80 3.76
N LEU A 32 -3.74 4.27 2.51
CA LEU A 32 -2.99 3.71 1.39
C LEU A 32 -1.48 3.72 1.63
N ALA A 33 -0.95 4.85 2.11
CA ALA A 33 0.48 5.01 2.35
C ALA A 33 1.01 4.03 3.43
N LEU A 34 0.20 3.75 4.45
CA LEU A 34 0.56 2.82 5.53
C LEU A 34 0.64 1.36 5.07
N LEU A 35 0.02 1.01 3.94
CA LEU A 35 0.10 -0.32 3.33
C LEU A 35 1.36 -0.54 2.49
N ILE A 36 2.05 0.54 2.08
CA ILE A 36 3.22 0.50 1.19
C ILE A 36 4.36 -0.37 1.76
N PRO A 37 4.75 -0.27 3.05
CA PRO A 37 5.93 -0.99 3.55
C PRO A 37 5.77 -2.52 3.58
N GLY A 38 4.53 -3.02 3.58
CA GLY A 38 4.22 -4.44 3.48
C GLY A 38 3.87 -4.92 2.06
N ALA A 39 3.98 -4.04 1.06
CA ALA A 39 3.62 -4.33 -0.32
C ALA A 39 4.86 -4.50 -1.20
N PHE A 40 4.77 -5.43 -2.15
CA PHE A 40 5.87 -5.77 -3.06
C PHE A 40 5.50 -5.47 -4.52
N ALA A 41 6.52 -5.22 -5.35
CA ALA A 41 6.42 -5.02 -6.80
C ALA A 41 5.27 -4.08 -7.26
N ASN A 42 4.40 -4.56 -8.16
CA ASN A 42 3.32 -3.76 -8.75
C ASN A 42 2.32 -3.26 -7.71
N ARG A 43 2.03 -4.04 -6.65
CA ARG A 43 1.17 -3.59 -5.56
C ARG A 43 1.78 -2.40 -4.83
N ARG A 44 3.09 -2.40 -4.62
CA ARG A 44 3.80 -1.26 -4.02
C ARG A 44 3.68 -0.01 -4.90
N ARG A 45 3.90 -0.15 -6.21
CA ARG A 45 3.75 0.95 -7.19
C ARG A 45 2.33 1.49 -7.21
N LEU A 46 1.32 0.61 -7.21
CA LEU A 46 -0.08 0.99 -7.21
C LEU A 46 -0.50 1.69 -5.92
N LEU A 47 0.00 1.25 -4.75
CA LEU A 47 -0.27 1.92 -3.47
C LEU A 47 0.40 3.30 -3.38
N ILE A 48 1.63 3.44 -3.89
CA ILE A 48 2.29 4.75 -3.99
C ILE A 48 1.50 5.67 -4.92
N ALA A 49 1.15 5.21 -6.12
CA ALA A 49 0.37 5.97 -7.08
C ALA A 49 -1.02 6.35 -6.53
N GLY A 50 -1.72 5.38 -5.93
CA GLY A 50 -3.04 5.60 -5.33
C GLY A 50 -2.99 6.60 -4.18
N SER A 51 -2.00 6.50 -3.30
CA SER A 51 -1.80 7.45 -2.20
C SER A 51 -1.48 8.86 -2.74
N ALA A 52 -0.55 8.96 -3.68
CA ALA A 52 -0.13 10.23 -4.30
C ALA A 52 -1.30 10.93 -5.00
N ILE A 53 -2.06 10.20 -5.81
CA ILE A 53 -3.23 10.72 -6.53
C ILE A 53 -4.30 11.14 -5.53
N THR A 54 -4.66 10.29 -4.56
CA THR A 54 -5.69 10.61 -3.56
C THR A 54 -5.36 11.87 -2.76
N LEU A 55 -4.12 11.96 -2.26
CA LEU A 55 -3.68 13.15 -1.52
C LEU A 55 -3.70 14.39 -2.41
N SER A 56 -3.21 14.29 -3.64
CA SER A 56 -3.15 15.43 -4.55
C SER A 56 -4.53 15.90 -5.00
N VAL A 57 -5.46 14.96 -5.23
CA VAL A 57 -6.86 15.27 -5.46
C VAL A 57 -7.45 16.00 -4.25
N GLY A 58 -7.20 15.51 -3.04
CA GLY A 58 -7.65 16.17 -1.82
C GLY A 58 -7.12 17.57 -1.63
N ILE A 59 -5.81 17.76 -1.80
CA ILE A 59 -5.14 19.07 -1.68
C ILE A 59 -5.73 20.02 -2.72
N TRP A 60 -5.84 19.56 -3.98
CA TRP A 60 -6.38 20.32 -5.10
C TRP A 60 -7.86 20.67 -4.91
N SER A 61 -8.71 19.71 -4.59
CA SER A 61 -10.14 19.94 -4.32
C SER A 61 -10.35 20.87 -3.13
N MET A 62 -9.58 20.73 -2.04
CA MET A 62 -9.68 21.68 -0.92
C MET A 62 -9.36 23.10 -1.38
N HIS A 63 -8.29 23.31 -2.15
CA HIS A 63 -7.94 24.63 -2.65
C HIS A 63 -9.06 25.26 -3.48
N PHE A 64 -9.64 24.52 -4.43
CA PHE A 64 -10.72 25.05 -5.26
C PHE A 64 -12.02 25.28 -4.48
N VAL A 65 -12.40 24.38 -3.56
CA VAL A 65 -13.54 24.62 -2.67
C VAL A 65 -13.29 25.84 -1.76
N GLY A 66 -12.05 26.04 -1.31
CA GLY A 66 -11.62 27.21 -0.54
C GLY A 66 -11.71 28.51 -1.34
N MET A 67 -11.35 28.47 -2.63
CA MET A 67 -11.51 29.60 -3.55
C MET A 67 -12.98 29.88 -3.86
N LEU A 68 -13.82 28.85 -4.08
CA LEU A 68 -15.27 28.99 -4.22
C LEU A 68 -15.95 29.55 -2.97
N ALA A 69 -15.32 29.40 -1.80
CA ALA A 69 -15.83 30.01 -0.57
C ALA A 69 -15.72 31.54 -0.58
N ILE A 70 -14.89 32.13 -1.43
CA ILE A 70 -14.68 33.57 -1.54
C ILE A 70 -15.88 34.19 -2.27
N LYS A 71 -16.54 35.13 -1.59
CA LYS A 71 -17.60 35.97 -2.15
C LYS A 71 -17.01 37.28 -2.62
N THR A 72 -17.05 37.50 -3.93
CA THR A 72 -16.61 38.72 -4.61
C THR A 72 -17.75 39.27 -5.47
N SER A 73 -17.70 40.56 -5.79
CA SER A 73 -18.66 41.23 -6.69
C SER A 73 -18.54 40.80 -8.15
N VAL A 74 -17.43 40.15 -8.53
CA VAL A 74 -17.15 39.64 -9.88
C VAL A 74 -16.87 38.14 -9.78
N ALA A 75 -17.38 37.37 -10.76
CA ALA A 75 -17.09 35.94 -10.85
C ALA A 75 -15.60 35.72 -11.13
N ILE A 76 -15.01 34.70 -10.50
CA ILE A 76 -13.61 34.32 -10.73
C ILE A 76 -13.60 33.19 -11.76
N ASP A 77 -13.02 33.46 -12.92
CA ASP A 77 -12.72 32.43 -13.92
C ASP A 77 -11.34 31.79 -13.64
N TYR A 78 -11.20 30.52 -14.01
CA TYR A 78 -9.95 29.77 -13.82
C TYR A 78 -9.38 29.30 -15.16
N ALA A 79 -8.10 29.58 -15.41
CA ALA A 79 -7.39 29.04 -16.57
C ALA A 79 -7.05 27.55 -16.38
N VAL A 80 -7.49 26.69 -17.31
CA VAL A 80 -7.34 25.23 -17.23
C VAL A 80 -5.88 24.80 -17.11
N LEU A 81 -4.97 25.38 -17.90
CA LEU A 81 -3.58 24.92 -17.97
C LEU A 81 -2.82 25.06 -16.62
N PRO A 82 -2.83 26.23 -15.94
CA PRO A 82 -2.27 26.34 -14.58
C PRO A 82 -2.92 25.39 -13.57
N THR A 83 -4.24 25.15 -13.66
CA THR A 83 -4.90 24.21 -12.75
C THR A 83 -4.36 22.79 -12.90
N LEU A 84 -4.25 22.27 -14.13
CA LEU A 84 -3.72 20.93 -14.39
C LEU A 84 -2.24 20.83 -14.04
N LEU A 85 -1.45 21.87 -14.32
CA LEU A 85 -0.04 21.91 -13.98
C LEU A 85 0.19 21.88 -12.46
N SER A 86 -0.60 22.65 -11.70
CA SER A 86 -0.53 22.65 -10.23
C SER A 86 -0.81 21.27 -9.64
N PHE A 87 -1.83 20.58 -10.16
CA PHE A 87 -2.18 19.22 -9.76
C PHE A 87 -1.07 18.21 -10.11
N LEU A 88 -0.52 18.29 -11.32
CA LEU A 88 0.54 17.39 -11.77
C LEU A 88 1.79 17.52 -10.89
N ILE A 89 2.24 18.76 -10.63
CA ILE A 89 3.39 19.01 -9.77
C ILE A 89 3.12 18.48 -8.35
N CYS A 90 1.93 18.76 -7.80
CA CYS A 90 1.51 18.24 -6.51
C CYS A 90 1.60 16.71 -6.44
N SER A 91 1.08 16.03 -7.47
CA SER A 91 1.06 14.56 -7.57
C SER A 91 2.45 13.96 -7.56
N LEU A 92 3.37 14.51 -8.35
CA LEU A 92 4.74 14.01 -8.41
C LEU A 92 5.48 14.22 -7.08
N VAL A 93 5.42 15.43 -6.53
CA VAL A 93 6.14 15.78 -5.30
C VAL A 93 5.58 15.03 -4.10
N THR A 94 4.25 14.98 -3.96
CA THR A 94 3.57 14.24 -2.89
C THR A 94 3.84 12.73 -2.98
N GLY A 95 3.90 12.18 -4.20
CA GLY A 95 4.25 10.77 -4.40
C GLY A 95 5.67 10.43 -3.93
N VAL A 96 6.65 11.30 -4.21
CA VAL A 96 8.02 11.15 -3.69
C VAL A 96 8.04 11.27 -2.16
N ALA A 97 7.32 12.24 -1.60
CA ALA A 97 7.21 12.41 -0.15
C ALA A 97 6.62 11.16 0.54
N VAL A 98 5.53 10.62 0.01
CA VAL A 98 4.91 9.37 0.51
C VAL A 98 5.86 8.19 0.39
N TYR A 99 6.55 8.05 -0.74
CA TYR A 99 7.56 7.01 -0.92
C TYR A 99 8.65 7.10 0.15
N LEU A 100 9.22 8.28 0.38
CA LEU A 100 10.27 8.47 1.39
C LEU A 100 9.75 8.23 2.81
N ALA A 101 8.55 8.72 3.14
CA ALA A 101 7.91 8.47 4.44
C ALA A 101 7.68 6.96 4.68
N SER A 102 7.34 6.20 3.63
CA SER A 102 7.13 4.75 3.72
C SER A 102 8.39 3.97 4.10
N LEU A 103 9.59 4.54 3.91
CA LEU A 103 10.86 3.91 4.27
C LEU A 103 11.17 3.97 5.78
N ARG A 104 10.37 4.71 6.57
CA ARG A 104 10.44 4.78 8.05
C ARG A 104 11.79 5.16 8.67
N SER A 105 12.68 5.78 7.89
CA SER A 105 13.90 6.39 8.41
C SER A 105 13.62 7.81 8.89
N GLN A 106 14.10 8.18 10.08
CA GLN A 106 13.95 9.55 10.63
C GLN A 106 14.44 10.62 9.66
N ARG A 107 15.62 10.39 9.04
CA ARG A 107 16.21 11.34 8.08
C ARG A 107 15.34 11.49 6.83
N LEU A 108 14.84 10.38 6.31
CA LEU A 108 13.97 10.39 5.12
C LEU A 108 12.60 10.97 5.42
N LEU A 109 12.12 10.85 6.65
CA LEU A 109 10.86 11.43 7.09
C LEU A 109 10.94 12.97 7.15
N VAL A 110 12.07 13.53 7.59
CA VAL A 110 12.32 14.98 7.52
C VAL A 110 12.30 15.47 6.07
N ILE A 111 12.98 14.75 5.17
CA ILE A 111 12.97 15.09 3.73
C ILE A 111 11.55 14.96 3.16
N ALA A 112 10.81 13.91 3.54
CA ALA A 112 9.43 13.72 3.15
C ALA A 112 8.51 14.85 3.63
N ALA A 113 8.70 15.35 4.86
CA ALA A 113 7.94 16.48 5.40
C ALA A 113 8.18 17.76 4.60
N VAL A 114 9.44 18.05 4.26
CA VAL A 114 9.79 19.21 3.43
C VAL A 114 9.18 19.08 2.03
N LEU A 115 9.33 17.91 1.39
CA LEU A 115 8.73 17.67 0.07
C LEU A 115 7.21 17.74 0.10
N MET A 116 6.56 17.18 1.12
CA MET A 116 5.10 17.26 1.29
C MET A 116 4.65 18.72 1.40
N GLY A 117 5.32 19.52 2.24
CA GLY A 117 5.05 20.96 2.36
C GLY A 117 5.26 21.69 1.04
N ILE A 118 6.35 21.42 0.33
CA ILE A 118 6.63 22.00 -1.00
C ILE A 118 5.53 21.63 -2.00
N GLY A 119 5.06 20.38 -2.02
CA GLY A 119 3.97 19.94 -2.90
C GLY A 119 2.69 20.71 -2.63
N ILE A 120 2.31 20.83 -1.35
CA ILE A 120 1.14 21.58 -0.89
C ILE A 120 1.23 23.05 -1.29
N THR A 121 2.34 23.73 -0.99
CA THR A 121 2.51 25.17 -1.26
C THR A 121 2.63 25.45 -2.74
N THR A 122 3.35 24.61 -3.49
CA THR A 122 3.51 24.78 -4.94
C THR A 122 2.17 24.62 -5.64
N MET A 123 1.38 23.62 -5.25
CA MET A 123 0.03 23.47 -5.79
C MET A 123 -0.79 24.73 -5.56
N HIS A 124 -0.77 25.28 -4.34
CA HIS A 124 -1.51 26.49 -4.03
C HIS A 124 -1.06 27.69 -4.86
N TYR A 125 0.22 28.05 -4.85
CA TYR A 125 0.68 29.26 -5.54
C TYR A 125 0.63 29.14 -7.07
N VAL A 126 0.93 27.96 -7.64
CA VAL A 126 0.71 27.71 -9.07
C VAL A 126 -0.79 27.74 -9.39
N GLY A 127 -1.63 27.17 -8.52
CA GLY A 127 -3.09 27.20 -8.65
C GLY A 127 -3.66 28.62 -8.64
N MET A 128 -3.14 29.50 -7.78
CA MET A 128 -3.52 30.92 -7.74
C MET A 128 -3.23 31.64 -9.06
N THR A 129 -2.24 31.20 -9.84
CA THR A 129 -1.97 31.80 -11.15
C THR A 129 -3.07 31.54 -12.18
N ALA A 130 -3.97 30.58 -11.93
CA ALA A 130 -5.14 30.32 -12.77
C ALA A 130 -6.17 31.47 -12.75
N VAL A 131 -6.17 32.31 -11.72
CA VAL A 131 -7.14 33.40 -11.49
C VAL A 131 -6.77 34.69 -12.24
N HIS A 132 -5.62 34.73 -12.91
CA HIS A 132 -5.04 35.96 -13.47
C HIS A 132 -5.84 36.61 -14.62
N SER A 133 -6.88 35.98 -15.18
CA SER A 133 -7.68 36.59 -16.26
C SER A 133 -8.53 37.78 -15.79
N VAL A 134 -8.86 37.86 -14.50
CA VAL A 134 -9.74 38.93 -13.96
C VAL A 134 -9.06 39.74 -12.87
N PHE A 135 -8.12 39.14 -12.14
CA PHE A 135 -7.45 39.77 -11.00
C PHE A 135 -5.93 39.66 -11.07
N HIS A 136 -5.25 40.77 -10.78
CA HIS A 136 -3.84 40.73 -10.37
C HIS A 136 -3.76 40.43 -8.87
N LEU A 137 -3.01 39.38 -8.53
CA LEU A 137 -2.85 38.88 -7.17
C LEU A 137 -1.53 39.35 -6.57
N THR A 138 -1.58 40.16 -5.52
CA THR A 138 -0.39 40.50 -4.74
C THR A 138 -0.37 39.73 -3.42
N HIS A 139 0.77 39.12 -3.12
CA HIS A 139 0.97 38.27 -1.94
C HIS A 139 1.92 38.95 -0.97
N ASN A 140 1.52 39.10 0.28
CA ASN A 140 2.41 39.56 1.33
C ASN A 140 3.44 38.46 1.66
N PRO A 141 4.76 38.74 1.55
CA PRO A 141 5.80 37.74 1.75
C PRO A 141 5.81 37.11 3.15
N THR A 142 5.32 37.83 4.18
CA THR A 142 5.29 37.28 5.55
C THR A 142 4.25 36.18 5.70
N TYR A 143 3.04 36.40 5.17
CA TYR A 143 1.96 35.41 5.12
C TYR A 143 2.32 34.24 4.20
N ALA A 144 3.02 34.51 3.09
CA ALA A 144 3.51 33.45 2.22
C ALA A 144 4.57 32.57 2.89
N LEU A 145 5.50 33.17 3.63
CA LEU A 145 6.46 32.39 4.41
C LEU A 145 5.77 31.61 5.54
N ALA A 146 4.81 32.22 6.24
CA ALA A 146 4.04 31.58 7.30
C ALA A 146 3.24 30.38 6.78
N SER A 147 2.61 30.51 5.61
CA SER A 147 1.88 29.40 4.97
C SER A 147 2.79 28.22 4.66
N ILE A 148 4.01 28.48 4.14
CA ILE A 148 5.02 27.46 3.87
C ILE A 148 5.46 26.74 5.15
N VAL A 149 5.72 27.50 6.21
CA VAL A 149 6.10 26.93 7.52
C VAL A 149 4.97 26.05 8.07
N ILE A 150 3.71 26.51 7.99
CA ILE A 150 2.54 25.72 8.40
C ILE A 150 2.46 24.42 7.60
N ALA A 151 2.61 24.50 6.28
CA ALA A 151 2.55 23.32 5.41
C ALA A 151 3.60 22.28 5.79
N VAL A 152 4.87 22.69 5.92
CA VAL A 152 5.98 21.78 6.25
C VAL A 152 5.82 21.21 7.66
N ALA A 153 5.53 22.06 8.66
CA ALA A 153 5.46 21.64 10.05
C ALA A 153 4.26 20.71 10.31
N ALA A 154 3.06 21.09 9.87
CA ALA A 154 1.85 20.33 10.15
C ALA A 154 1.76 19.05 9.30
N SER A 155 2.17 19.09 8.02
CA SER A 155 2.23 17.85 7.23
C SER A 155 3.35 16.93 7.71
N GLY A 156 4.49 17.49 8.16
CA GLY A 156 5.55 16.74 8.82
C GLY A 156 5.09 16.05 10.10
N LEU A 157 4.32 16.75 10.94
CA LEU A 157 3.70 16.15 12.13
C LEU A 157 2.75 15.02 11.74
N ALA A 158 1.89 15.20 10.73
CA ALA A 158 0.99 14.14 10.26
C ALA A 158 1.75 12.89 9.78
N LEU A 159 2.82 13.08 8.99
CA LEU A 159 3.68 11.98 8.52
C LEU A 159 4.43 11.32 9.67
N TRP A 160 4.94 12.09 10.62
CA TRP A 160 5.62 11.57 11.81
C TRP A 160 4.68 10.71 12.67
N LEU A 161 3.48 11.20 12.93
CA LEU A 161 2.44 10.44 13.65
C LEU A 161 2.08 9.14 12.91
N ALA A 162 2.04 9.15 11.58
CA ALA A 162 1.71 7.97 10.78
C ALA A 162 2.85 6.93 10.70
N PHE A 163 4.10 7.38 10.52
CA PHE A 163 5.21 6.49 10.14
C PHE A 163 6.25 6.25 11.24
N SER A 164 6.36 7.13 12.24
CA SER A 164 7.43 7.11 13.24
C SER A 164 6.98 6.97 14.69
N ALA A 165 5.73 7.31 15.03
CA ALA A 165 5.28 7.24 16.42
C ALA A 165 5.32 5.80 16.97
N GLU A 166 5.93 5.61 18.14
CA GLU A 166 6.04 4.30 18.82
C GLU A 166 4.67 3.67 19.09
N ARG A 167 3.73 4.51 19.55
CA ARG A 167 2.30 4.19 19.61
C ARG A 167 1.59 4.99 18.53
N ARG A 168 1.18 4.32 17.45
CA ARG A 168 0.48 4.99 16.37
C ARG A 168 -0.86 5.53 16.88
N PRO A 169 -1.11 6.84 16.79
CA PRO A 169 -2.42 7.38 17.10
C PRO A 169 -3.46 6.82 16.12
N PRO A 170 -4.77 6.97 16.42
CA PRO A 170 -5.80 6.62 15.45
C PRO A 170 -5.57 7.36 14.13
N LEU A 171 -5.72 6.66 13.01
CA LEU A 171 -5.51 7.20 11.66
C LEU A 171 -6.29 8.51 11.43
N PHE A 172 -7.47 8.62 12.02
CA PHE A 172 -8.28 9.83 11.98
C PHE A 172 -7.53 11.07 12.51
N LEU A 173 -6.71 10.94 13.55
CA LEU A 173 -5.91 12.05 14.06
C LEU A 173 -4.86 12.50 13.04
N CYS A 174 -4.14 11.56 12.42
CA CYS A 174 -3.17 11.88 11.36
C CYS A 174 -3.85 12.60 10.19
N ALA A 175 -5.04 12.15 9.80
CA ALA A 175 -5.84 12.76 8.75
C ALA A 175 -6.31 14.17 9.10
N VAL A 176 -6.75 14.40 10.34
CA VAL A 176 -7.13 15.73 10.84
C VAL A 176 -5.92 16.67 10.81
N VAL A 177 -4.77 16.24 11.32
CA VAL A 177 -3.54 17.06 11.31
C VAL A 177 -3.12 17.40 9.88
N LEU A 178 -3.18 16.43 8.96
CA LEU A 178 -2.88 16.68 7.55
C LEU A 178 -3.90 17.62 6.91
N GLY A 179 -5.19 17.46 7.17
CA GLY A 179 -6.23 18.36 6.68
C GLY A 179 -6.04 19.79 7.18
N CYS A 180 -5.71 19.95 8.46
CA CYS A 180 -5.32 21.23 9.05
C CYS A 180 -4.06 21.82 8.40
N ALA A 181 -3.09 21.00 8.00
CA ALA A 181 -1.89 21.47 7.30
C ALA A 181 -2.26 22.10 5.95
N VAL A 182 -3.07 21.39 5.15
CA VAL A 182 -3.47 21.84 3.82
C VAL A 182 -4.37 23.09 3.93
N SER A 183 -5.45 23.02 4.72
CA SER A 183 -6.39 24.14 4.88
C SER A 183 -5.76 25.34 5.60
N GLY A 184 -4.96 25.09 6.63
CA GLY A 184 -4.25 26.13 7.37
C GLY A 184 -3.25 26.89 6.50
N MET A 185 -2.47 26.18 5.68
CA MET A 185 -1.60 26.81 4.67
C MET A 185 -2.43 27.68 3.72
N HIS A 186 -3.51 27.13 3.15
CA HIS A 186 -4.33 27.85 2.17
C HIS A 186 -4.92 29.14 2.74
N TYR A 187 -5.58 29.07 3.89
CA TYR A 187 -6.21 30.25 4.49
C TYR A 187 -5.18 31.25 5.03
N MET A 188 -4.01 30.79 5.49
CA MET A 188 -2.90 31.69 5.82
C MET A 188 -2.38 32.43 4.59
N ALA A 189 -2.20 31.73 3.47
CA ALA A 189 -1.77 32.34 2.22
C ALA A 189 -2.81 33.35 1.72
N MET A 190 -4.10 32.98 1.73
CA MET A 190 -5.19 33.86 1.32
C MET A 190 -5.35 35.10 2.20
N ALA A 191 -5.09 35.00 3.51
CA ALA A 191 -5.09 36.16 4.40
C ALA A 191 -4.03 37.21 4.02
N GLY A 192 -2.96 36.78 3.35
CA GLY A 192 -1.92 37.65 2.80
C GLY A 192 -2.15 38.06 1.34
N THR A 193 -3.25 37.64 0.72
CA THR A 193 -3.53 37.89 -0.70
C THR A 193 -4.45 39.09 -0.86
N THR A 194 -4.07 39.98 -1.78
CA THR A 194 -4.85 41.16 -2.18
C THR A 194 -5.23 41.03 -3.65
N LEU A 195 -6.50 41.24 -3.95
CA LEU A 195 -7.09 41.14 -5.28
C LEU A 195 -7.20 42.54 -5.88
N HIS A 196 -6.52 42.75 -7.01
CA HIS A 196 -6.64 43.96 -7.81
C HIS A 196 -7.40 43.65 -9.09
N LEU A 197 -8.51 44.32 -9.34
CA LEU A 197 -9.27 44.15 -10.59
C LEU A 197 -8.42 44.59 -11.78
N ALA A 198 -8.18 43.69 -12.74
CA ALA A 198 -7.50 44.01 -13.99
C ALA A 198 -8.48 44.76 -14.91
N GLN A 199 -8.17 46.01 -15.25
CA GLN A 199 -9.10 46.92 -15.95
C GLN A 199 -9.23 46.66 -17.47
N ALA A 200 -8.66 45.57 -17.98
CA ALA A 200 -8.46 45.33 -19.40
C ALA A 200 -8.83 43.88 -19.80
N GLU A 201 -10.13 43.59 -19.93
CA GLU A 201 -10.73 42.65 -20.90
C GLU A 201 -12.24 42.49 -20.63
N ILE A 202 -13.02 43.54 -20.89
CA ILE A 202 -14.47 43.39 -21.13
C ILE A 202 -14.72 42.91 -22.57
N GLU A 203 -13.68 42.85 -23.41
CA GLU A 203 -13.79 42.39 -24.80
C GLU A 203 -13.25 40.97 -24.99
N ASN A 204 -14.20 40.06 -25.22
CA ASN A 204 -14.05 38.86 -26.04
C ASN A 204 -13.26 37.67 -25.48
N THR A 205 -13.95 36.78 -24.77
CA THR A 205 -13.97 35.34 -25.12
C THR A 205 -15.19 34.67 -24.50
N LYS A 206 -16.27 34.52 -25.29
CA LYS A 206 -17.29 33.49 -25.00
C LYS A 206 -16.66 32.12 -25.21
N SER A 207 -16.07 31.55 -24.16
CA SER A 207 -15.80 30.11 -24.13
C SER A 207 -17.12 29.36 -24.09
N LEU A 208 -17.37 28.51 -25.09
CA LEU A 208 -18.62 27.73 -25.26
C LEU A 208 -18.83 26.65 -24.19
N ILE A 209 -17.85 26.45 -23.30
CA ILE A 209 -17.97 25.69 -22.05
C ILE A 209 -17.40 26.60 -20.97
N SER A 210 -18.20 26.98 -19.97
CA SER A 210 -17.68 27.76 -18.85
C SER A 210 -16.57 26.94 -18.18
N SER A 211 -15.39 27.54 -18.04
CA SER A 211 -14.24 26.91 -17.38
C SER A 211 -14.59 26.42 -15.97
N ASP A 212 -15.59 27.05 -15.34
CA ASP A 212 -16.19 26.65 -14.06
C ASP A 212 -16.78 25.24 -14.08
N ILE A 213 -17.48 24.88 -15.17
CA ILE A 213 -18.09 23.55 -15.31
C ILE A 213 -16.97 22.51 -15.43
N LEU A 214 -15.90 22.81 -16.16
CA LEU A 214 -14.79 21.87 -16.31
C LEU A 214 -14.01 21.70 -15.00
N ALA A 215 -13.67 22.78 -14.29
CA ALA A 215 -12.97 22.70 -13.01
C ALA A 215 -13.82 21.99 -11.92
N THR A 216 -15.13 22.26 -11.92
CA THR A 216 -16.09 21.58 -11.02
C THR A 216 -16.23 20.10 -11.39
N ILE A 217 -16.38 19.77 -12.68
CA ILE A 217 -16.44 18.38 -13.14
C ILE A 217 -15.15 17.66 -12.80
N VAL A 218 -13.98 18.24 -13.06
CA VAL A 218 -12.70 17.60 -12.74
C VAL A 218 -12.54 17.42 -11.23
N SER A 219 -12.98 18.38 -10.40
CA SER A 219 -12.99 18.25 -8.92
C SER A 219 -13.92 17.14 -8.45
N VAL A 220 -15.15 17.09 -8.97
CA VAL A 220 -16.15 16.08 -8.62
C VAL A 220 -15.72 14.69 -9.10
N VAL A 221 -15.19 14.59 -10.32
CA VAL A 221 -14.69 13.35 -10.92
C VAL A 221 -13.45 12.88 -10.17
N ALA A 222 -12.52 13.77 -9.80
CA ALA A 222 -11.36 13.40 -9.00
C ALA A 222 -11.75 12.90 -7.61
N CYS A 223 -12.69 13.59 -6.94
CA CYS A 223 -13.30 13.13 -5.68
C CYS A 223 -13.98 11.77 -5.84
N ALA A 224 -14.74 11.58 -6.92
CA ALA A 224 -15.40 10.32 -7.23
C ALA A 224 -14.39 9.21 -7.52
N ILE A 225 -13.31 9.48 -8.24
CA ILE A 225 -12.23 8.51 -8.49
C ILE A 225 -11.55 8.14 -7.19
N SER A 226 -11.26 9.10 -6.30
CA SER A 226 -10.70 8.82 -4.97
C SER A 226 -11.67 8.01 -4.10
N ALA A 227 -12.97 8.30 -4.19
CA ALA A 227 -14.02 7.52 -3.52
C ALA A 227 -14.19 6.10 -4.12
N VAL A 228 -13.99 5.93 -5.42
CA VAL A 228 -14.00 4.63 -6.10
C VAL A 228 -12.76 3.82 -5.76
N PHE A 229 -11.57 4.43 -5.68
CA PHE A 229 -10.38 3.77 -5.13
C PHE A 229 -10.62 3.35 -3.68
N MET A 230 -11.29 4.18 -2.88
CA MET A 230 -11.71 3.81 -1.52
C MET A 230 -12.69 2.62 -1.52
N LEU A 231 -13.67 2.59 -2.43
CA LEU A 231 -14.64 1.50 -2.56
C LEU A 231 -13.98 0.19 -3.05
N ALA A 232 -13.00 0.28 -3.96
CA ALA A 232 -12.21 -0.85 -4.46
C ALA A 232 -11.24 -1.43 -3.41
N LEU A 233 -10.99 -0.69 -2.33
CA LEU A 233 -10.17 -1.11 -1.19
C LEU A 233 -10.99 -1.60 0.00
N ILE A 234 -12.32 -1.46 -0.03
CA ILE A 234 -13.18 -2.29 0.81
C ILE A 234 -12.92 -3.71 0.31
N PRO A 235 -12.36 -4.61 1.14
CA PRO A 235 -12.39 -6.01 0.81
C PRO A 235 -13.86 -6.36 0.67
N VAL A 236 -14.35 -6.48 -0.57
CA VAL A 236 -15.54 -7.28 -0.81
C VAL A 236 -15.13 -8.62 -0.25
N GLU A 237 -15.65 -8.97 0.93
CA GLU A 237 -15.61 -10.35 1.38
C GLU A 237 -16.10 -11.14 0.17
N GLU A 238 -15.21 -11.93 -0.44
CA GLU A 238 -15.51 -12.78 -1.60
C GLU A 238 -16.53 -13.84 -1.15
N LYS A 239 -17.76 -13.43 -0.88
CA LYS A 239 -18.82 -14.29 -0.38
C LYS A 239 -19.68 -14.85 -1.50
N ASP A 240 -19.63 -14.28 -2.71
CA ASP A 240 -20.61 -14.66 -3.75
C ASP A 240 -20.05 -15.52 -4.89
N ALA A 241 -18.74 -15.54 -5.16
CA ALA A 241 -18.20 -16.39 -6.25
C ALA A 241 -18.16 -17.90 -5.89
N ARG A 242 -18.07 -18.23 -4.60
CA ARG A 242 -18.03 -19.63 -4.13
C ARG A 242 -19.40 -20.24 -3.95
N SER A 243 -20.43 -19.43 -3.69
CA SER A 243 -21.81 -19.90 -3.51
C SER A 243 -22.45 -20.30 -4.85
N ASP A 244 -22.20 -19.54 -5.92
CA ASP A 244 -22.69 -19.86 -7.27
C ASP A 244 -22.01 -21.09 -7.88
N THR A 245 -20.72 -21.30 -7.59
CA THR A 245 -19.99 -22.48 -8.05
C THR A 245 -20.44 -23.73 -7.31
N ALA A 246 -20.73 -23.63 -6.00
CA ALA A 246 -21.27 -24.72 -5.19
C ALA A 246 -22.72 -25.07 -5.57
N LEU A 247 -23.57 -24.08 -5.86
CA LEU A 247 -24.94 -24.31 -6.34
C LEU A 247 -24.96 -24.97 -7.73
N ARG A 248 -24.04 -24.58 -8.62
CA ARG A 248 -23.92 -25.17 -9.97
C ARG A 248 -23.39 -26.60 -9.96
N LEU A 249 -22.50 -26.94 -9.02
CA LEU A 249 -22.02 -28.31 -8.82
C LEU A 249 -23.05 -29.20 -8.12
N ALA A 250 -23.96 -28.63 -7.31
CA ALA A 250 -25.03 -29.38 -6.64
C ALA A 250 -26.25 -29.66 -7.54
N GLY A 251 -26.45 -28.89 -8.62
CA GLY A 251 -27.57 -29.07 -9.56
C GLY A 251 -27.33 -30.01 -10.74
N ALA A 252 -26.14 -30.61 -10.84
CA ALA A 252 -25.70 -31.39 -12.01
C ALA A 252 -25.41 -32.87 -11.70
N ALA A 253 -26.25 -33.52 -10.89
CA ALA A 253 -26.26 -34.97 -10.72
C ALA A 253 -27.54 -35.57 -11.34
N PRO A 254 -27.45 -36.37 -12.42
CA PRO A 254 -28.58 -37.16 -12.92
C PRO A 254 -28.71 -38.49 -12.17
N ASP A 255 -29.95 -38.86 -11.91
CA ASP A 255 -30.44 -40.17 -11.47
C ASP A 255 -29.89 -41.35 -12.27
N ALA A 256 -29.49 -42.43 -11.57
CA ALA A 256 -29.68 -43.83 -12.00
C ALA A 256 -29.39 -44.85 -10.87
N MET A 257 -30.44 -45.15 -10.10
CA MET A 257 -31.02 -46.48 -9.79
C MET A 257 -30.12 -47.75 -9.59
N GLN A 258 -30.02 -48.14 -8.31
CA GLN A 258 -30.16 -49.45 -7.61
C GLN A 258 -29.47 -50.79 -8.02
N PRO A 259 -29.21 -51.71 -7.04
CA PRO A 259 -28.44 -52.95 -7.18
C PRO A 259 -29.27 -54.28 -7.07
N ASN A 260 -28.78 -55.37 -7.68
CA ASN A 260 -29.12 -56.78 -7.35
C ASN A 260 -28.03 -57.69 -8.00
N ALA A 261 -27.20 -58.46 -7.29
CA ALA A 261 -27.36 -59.72 -6.54
C ALA A 261 -27.04 -61.02 -7.35
N LEU A 262 -26.19 -61.87 -6.74
CA LEU A 262 -25.93 -63.31 -6.92
C LEU A 262 -24.85 -63.81 -7.93
N SER A 263 -23.93 -64.61 -7.37
CA SER A 263 -22.83 -65.42 -7.95
C SER A 263 -23.34 -66.73 -8.60
N PRO A 264 -22.52 -67.76 -8.92
CA PRO A 264 -21.08 -67.89 -9.30
C PRO A 264 -20.91 -68.68 -10.64
N ASP A 265 -19.70 -68.78 -11.22
CA ASP A 265 -19.05 -70.04 -11.69
C ASP A 265 -17.82 -69.79 -12.58
N GLY A 266 -16.79 -70.63 -12.40
CA GLY A 266 -16.03 -71.22 -13.51
C GLY A 266 -14.84 -70.49 -14.13
N SER A 267 -13.66 -71.10 -13.93
CA SER A 267 -12.55 -71.29 -14.92
C SER A 267 -11.36 -70.31 -14.89
N GLU A 268 -10.25 -70.78 -14.29
CA GLU A 268 -8.87 -70.53 -14.76
C GLU A 268 -8.59 -71.30 -16.08
N PRO A 269 -7.50 -71.08 -16.87
CA PRO A 269 -6.19 -70.52 -16.49
C PRO A 269 -5.52 -69.54 -17.51
N GLY A 270 -4.49 -68.81 -17.05
CA GLY A 270 -3.53 -68.14 -17.95
C GLY A 270 -2.66 -67.02 -17.34
N THR A 271 -1.66 -67.38 -16.55
CA THR A 271 -0.39 -66.60 -16.37
C THR A 271 0.59 -66.93 -17.50
N PRO A 272 1.72 -66.19 -17.73
CA PRO A 272 2.33 -65.08 -16.98
C PRO A 272 2.61 -63.85 -17.91
N ASP A 273 3.15 -62.70 -17.56
CA ASP A 273 4.05 -62.23 -16.50
C ASP A 273 4.10 -60.69 -16.56
N ALA A 274 4.72 -60.09 -15.53
CA ALA A 274 5.41 -58.80 -15.54
C ALA A 274 4.75 -57.53 -14.92
N ILE A 275 5.11 -57.35 -13.63
CA ILE A 275 5.76 -56.16 -13.05
C ILE A 275 4.88 -55.11 -12.31
N GLN A 276 5.11 -55.14 -10.98
CA GLN A 276 5.13 -54.07 -9.98
C GLN A 276 3.81 -53.57 -9.36
N GLY A 277 3.50 -54.19 -8.22
CA GLY A 277 2.94 -53.47 -7.08
C GLY A 277 4.02 -52.80 -6.23
N ALA A 278 3.69 -51.64 -5.70
CA ALA A 278 4.19 -51.06 -4.44
C ALA A 278 3.17 -49.98 -4.04
N THR A 279 2.07 -50.34 -3.38
CA THR A 279 1.85 -50.12 -1.93
C THR A 279 2.49 -48.85 -1.37
N ASP A 280 1.67 -47.81 -1.28
CA ASP A 280 1.29 -47.13 -0.05
C ASP A 280 2.33 -47.18 1.10
N THR A 281 3.06 -46.08 1.26
CA THR A 281 3.67 -45.69 2.54
C THR A 281 3.43 -44.19 2.73
N GLY A 282 2.60 -43.85 3.71
CA GLY A 282 2.45 -42.49 4.22
C GLY A 282 3.77 -41.97 4.80
N PRO A 283 3.95 -40.64 4.90
CA PRO A 283 5.20 -40.09 5.41
C PRO A 283 5.31 -40.37 6.91
N ALA A 284 6.28 -41.22 7.25
CA ALA A 284 6.71 -41.47 8.60
C ALA A 284 7.16 -40.15 9.27
N LEU A 285 6.75 -40.01 10.53
CA LEU A 285 7.23 -38.97 11.45
C LEU A 285 8.76 -38.95 11.45
N ALA A 286 9.34 -37.79 11.16
CA ALA A 286 10.77 -37.58 11.06
C ALA A 286 11.49 -37.87 12.39
N ASP A 287 12.57 -38.65 12.31
CA ASP A 287 13.46 -39.01 13.40
C ASP A 287 14.25 -37.77 13.88
N PRO A 288 14.37 -37.48 15.20
CA PRO A 288 15.17 -36.34 15.70
C PRO A 288 16.63 -36.30 15.20
N ALA A 289 17.21 -37.45 14.81
CA ALA A 289 18.55 -37.49 14.23
C ALA A 289 18.66 -36.83 12.82
N THR A 290 17.62 -36.94 11.98
CA THR A 290 17.60 -36.27 10.66
C THR A 290 17.37 -34.76 10.79
N LEU A 291 16.74 -34.31 11.88
CA LEU A 291 16.63 -32.89 12.19
C LEU A 291 17.99 -32.28 12.58
N ALA A 292 18.83 -33.03 13.30
CA ALA A 292 20.16 -32.59 13.71
C ALA A 292 21.12 -32.39 12.53
N GLU A 293 21.10 -33.28 11.53
CA GLU A 293 21.86 -33.10 10.27
C GLU A 293 21.30 -31.93 9.43
N ALA A 294 19.98 -31.74 9.39
CA ALA A 294 19.35 -30.64 8.66
C ALA A 294 19.61 -29.24 9.27
N LEU A 295 19.95 -29.18 10.56
CA LEU A 295 20.30 -27.95 11.27
C LEU A 295 21.69 -27.42 10.89
N PHE A 296 22.53 -28.22 10.22
CA PHE A 296 23.80 -27.77 9.65
C PHE A 296 23.65 -27.48 8.13
N ALA A 297 22.87 -26.46 7.79
CA ALA A 297 22.71 -26.00 6.40
C ALA A 297 23.90 -25.14 5.88
N GLY A 298 25.01 -25.10 6.64
CA GLY A 298 26.11 -24.13 6.49
C GLY A 298 26.83 -24.15 5.14
N ASP A 299 26.77 -25.24 4.38
CA ASP A 299 27.42 -25.36 3.07
C ASP A 299 26.45 -25.13 1.88
N LEU A 300 25.16 -24.93 2.13
CA LEU A 300 24.17 -24.76 1.07
C LEU A 300 24.12 -23.30 0.60
N LEU A 301 24.58 -23.09 -0.63
CA LEU A 301 24.62 -21.78 -1.27
C LEU A 301 23.54 -21.63 -2.35
N LEU A 302 22.73 -20.56 -2.26
CA LEU A 302 21.78 -20.20 -3.31
C LEU A 302 22.30 -19.03 -4.17
N PRO A 303 22.12 -19.10 -5.51
CA PRO A 303 22.51 -18.01 -6.38
C PRO A 303 21.58 -16.82 -6.20
N ILE A 304 22.17 -15.63 -6.09
CA ILE A 304 21.45 -14.35 -6.02
C ILE A 304 22.05 -13.35 -7.00
N GLU A 305 21.27 -12.36 -7.39
CA GLU A 305 21.73 -11.24 -8.22
C GLU A 305 21.55 -9.93 -7.46
N LYS A 306 22.62 -9.15 -7.39
CA LYS A 306 22.63 -7.80 -6.81
C LYS A 306 23.37 -6.87 -7.77
N ASN A 307 22.71 -5.81 -8.21
CA ASN A 307 23.28 -4.81 -9.14
C ASN A 307 23.86 -5.41 -10.45
N GLY A 308 23.18 -6.42 -11.02
CA GLY A 308 23.61 -7.08 -12.26
C GLY A 308 24.79 -8.05 -12.09
N LYS A 309 25.28 -8.27 -10.87
CA LYS A 309 26.33 -9.25 -10.54
C LYS A 309 25.73 -10.43 -9.78
N ARG A 310 26.21 -11.64 -10.09
CA ARG A 310 25.82 -12.88 -9.41
C ARG A 310 26.67 -13.08 -8.15
N PHE A 311 26.00 -13.31 -7.04
CA PHE A 311 26.57 -13.69 -5.75
C PHE A 311 25.93 -14.99 -5.27
N HIS A 312 26.41 -15.51 -4.15
CA HIS A 312 25.79 -16.63 -3.45
C HIS A 312 25.46 -16.20 -2.02
N ILE A 313 24.37 -16.74 -1.48
CA ILE A 313 23.97 -16.56 -0.09
C ILE A 313 23.87 -17.92 0.59
N ALA A 314 24.40 -18.03 1.81
CA ALA A 314 24.28 -19.21 2.64
C ALA A 314 22.84 -19.38 3.14
N ALA A 315 22.37 -20.62 3.28
CA ALA A 315 21.03 -20.90 3.78
C ALA A 315 20.77 -20.24 5.14
N ASP A 316 21.77 -20.21 6.03
CA ASP A 316 21.66 -19.62 7.37
C ASP A 316 21.35 -18.11 7.35
N ASP A 317 21.76 -17.41 6.30
CA ASP A 317 21.49 -15.97 6.10
C ASP A 317 20.11 -15.71 5.48
N ILE A 318 19.33 -16.75 5.16
CA ILE A 318 18.02 -16.62 4.53
C ILE A 318 16.92 -16.63 5.59
N ALA A 319 16.21 -15.52 5.72
CA ALA A 319 15.04 -15.42 6.61
C ALA A 319 13.75 -15.88 5.95
N SER A 320 13.54 -15.58 4.66
CA SER A 320 12.39 -16.07 3.90
C SER A 320 12.61 -16.02 2.39
N VAL A 321 11.91 -16.87 1.64
CA VAL A 321 11.89 -16.86 0.17
C VAL A 321 10.47 -16.59 -0.30
N HIS A 322 10.32 -15.76 -1.32
CA HIS A 322 9.02 -15.50 -1.91
C HIS A 322 9.04 -15.45 -3.44
N SER A 323 7.99 -16.00 -4.05
CA SER A 323 7.77 -15.87 -5.50
C SER A 323 6.75 -14.78 -5.80
N ASN A 324 7.01 -14.03 -6.87
CA ASN A 324 6.08 -13.07 -7.44
C ASN A 324 6.11 -13.18 -8.97
N ALA A 325 5.00 -13.66 -9.55
CA ALA A 325 4.89 -14.00 -10.96
C ALA A 325 6.02 -14.96 -11.40
N HIS A 326 6.93 -14.50 -12.25
CA HIS A 326 8.04 -15.28 -12.81
C HIS A 326 9.36 -15.13 -12.05
N TYR A 327 9.38 -14.36 -10.96
CA TYR A 327 10.60 -14.02 -10.24
C TYR A 327 10.55 -14.49 -8.79
N THR A 328 11.71 -14.92 -8.28
CA THR A 328 11.86 -15.35 -6.90
C THR A 328 12.83 -14.41 -6.18
N TYR A 329 12.53 -14.10 -4.94
CA TYR A 329 13.34 -13.22 -4.10
C TYR A 329 13.68 -13.91 -2.79
N ILE A 330 14.91 -13.72 -2.35
CA ILE A 330 15.45 -14.23 -1.10
C ILE A 330 15.64 -13.04 -0.16
N PHE A 331 15.00 -13.09 1.00
CA PHE A 331 15.11 -12.07 2.03
C PHE A 331 16.16 -12.47 3.05
N ASN A 332 17.20 -11.65 3.21
CA ASN A 332 18.29 -11.91 4.16
C ASN A 332 18.11 -11.20 5.52
N GLY A 333 16.89 -10.72 5.81
CA GLY A 333 16.58 -9.92 7.00
C GLY A 333 16.76 -8.41 6.85
N ARG A 334 17.40 -7.94 5.77
CA ARG A 334 17.53 -6.51 5.46
C ARG A 334 17.02 -6.16 4.06
N ASP A 335 17.47 -6.90 3.05
CA ASP A 335 17.21 -6.66 1.64
C ASP A 335 16.48 -7.85 1.00
N ASP A 336 15.69 -7.58 -0.04
CA ASP A 336 15.21 -8.61 -0.96
C ASP A 336 16.21 -8.76 -2.12
N LEU A 337 16.80 -9.95 -2.23
CA LEU A 337 17.81 -10.30 -3.22
C LEU A 337 17.16 -11.14 -4.32
N PHE A 338 17.38 -10.75 -5.58
CA PHE A 338 16.82 -11.50 -6.70
C PHE A 338 17.44 -12.89 -6.78
N CYS A 339 16.64 -13.92 -7.01
CA CYS A 339 17.10 -15.28 -7.27
C CYS A 339 16.58 -15.75 -8.63
N PRO A 340 17.45 -16.23 -9.53
CA PRO A 340 17.04 -16.71 -10.85
C PRO A 340 16.31 -18.06 -10.82
N LEU A 341 16.32 -18.76 -9.69
CA LEU A 341 15.65 -20.06 -9.52
C LEU A 341 14.16 -19.89 -9.22
N SER A 342 13.34 -20.87 -9.60
CA SER A 342 11.93 -20.88 -9.19
C SER A 342 11.81 -21.22 -7.70
N ILE A 343 10.69 -20.83 -7.08
CA ILE A 343 10.41 -21.20 -5.69
C ILE A 343 10.37 -22.71 -5.46
N SER A 344 9.98 -23.49 -6.47
CA SER A 344 9.97 -24.95 -6.38
C SER A 344 11.39 -25.52 -6.41
N ASP A 345 12.28 -24.97 -7.24
CA ASP A 345 13.69 -25.37 -7.27
C ASP A 345 14.40 -25.02 -5.96
N ILE A 346 14.06 -23.87 -5.37
CA ILE A 346 14.59 -23.46 -4.08
C ILE A 346 14.07 -24.37 -2.97
N ALA A 347 12.77 -24.71 -2.97
CA ALA A 347 12.18 -25.65 -2.00
C ALA A 347 12.82 -27.03 -2.07
N ALA A 348 13.22 -27.50 -3.25
CA ALA A 348 13.89 -28.80 -3.42
C ALA A 348 15.36 -28.79 -2.94
N ARG A 349 15.99 -27.60 -2.86
CA ARG A 349 17.39 -27.46 -2.43
C ARG A 349 17.50 -27.20 -0.93
N LEU A 350 16.54 -26.48 -0.35
CA LEU A 350 16.54 -26.16 1.07
C LEU A 350 16.00 -27.33 1.90
N PRO A 351 16.55 -27.60 3.09
CA PRO A 351 16.03 -28.63 3.98
C PRO A 351 14.62 -28.25 4.48
N GLU A 352 13.62 -29.07 4.16
CA GLU A 352 12.22 -28.81 4.50
C GLU A 352 11.99 -28.67 6.02
N ALA A 353 12.80 -29.36 6.83
CA ALA A 353 12.76 -29.26 8.29
C ALA A 353 13.07 -27.85 8.83
N LEU A 354 13.91 -27.07 8.13
CA LEU A 354 14.27 -25.70 8.51
C LEU A 354 13.52 -24.66 7.68
N PHE A 355 13.18 -25.00 6.44
CA PHE A 355 12.55 -24.12 5.44
C PHE A 355 11.18 -24.65 4.97
N PRO A 356 10.17 -24.74 5.83
CA PRO A 356 8.86 -25.19 5.41
C PRO A 356 8.18 -24.20 4.46
N ARG A 357 7.50 -24.74 3.46
CA ARG A 357 6.64 -23.96 2.57
C ARG A 357 5.29 -23.70 3.24
N ILE A 358 5.07 -22.45 3.64
CA ILE A 358 3.87 -22.02 4.39
C ILE A 358 2.77 -21.44 3.50
N HIS A 359 3.09 -21.15 2.24
CA HIS A 359 2.16 -20.66 1.23
C HIS A 359 2.65 -21.08 -0.16
N ARG A 360 1.76 -21.08 -1.17
CA ARG A 360 2.15 -21.35 -2.57
C ARG A 360 3.27 -20.43 -3.08
N SER A 361 3.44 -19.27 -2.45
CA SER A 361 4.42 -18.24 -2.83
C SER A 361 5.42 -17.89 -1.73
N TYR A 362 5.43 -18.62 -0.60
CA TYR A 362 6.33 -18.30 0.52
C TYR A 362 6.92 -19.54 1.18
N ILE A 363 8.22 -19.47 1.43
CA ILE A 363 9.01 -20.38 2.26
C ILE A 363 9.61 -19.52 3.39
N VAL A 364 9.65 -20.05 4.61
CA VAL A 364 10.15 -19.31 5.77
C VAL A 364 11.21 -20.12 6.48
N ASN A 365 12.24 -19.48 7.01
CA ASN A 365 13.20 -20.12 7.88
C ASN A 365 12.67 -20.10 9.32
N LEU A 366 12.54 -21.27 9.95
CA LEU A 366 12.00 -21.40 11.30
C LEU A 366 12.82 -20.68 12.37
N SER A 367 14.15 -20.55 12.18
CA SER A 367 15.04 -19.87 13.12
C SER A 367 14.70 -18.38 13.32
N PHE A 368 14.11 -17.74 12.30
CA PHE A 368 13.72 -16.35 12.34
C PHE A 368 12.27 -16.14 12.81
N VAL A 369 11.52 -17.18 13.18
CA VAL A 369 10.09 -17.05 13.52
C VAL A 369 9.85 -16.70 14.98
N VAL A 370 9.38 -15.49 15.25
CA VAL A 370 9.03 -15.05 16.62
C VAL A 370 7.66 -15.60 17.04
N ARG A 371 6.63 -15.28 16.24
CA ARG A 371 5.23 -15.56 16.59
C ARG A 371 4.34 -15.68 15.36
N ILE A 372 3.23 -16.38 15.55
CA ILE A 372 2.14 -16.51 14.58
C ILE A 372 0.95 -15.68 15.08
N LYS A 373 0.50 -14.71 14.27
CA LYS A 373 -0.74 -13.95 14.52
C LYS A 373 -1.88 -14.54 13.70
N LYS A 374 -3.07 -14.59 14.28
CA LYS A 374 -4.30 -14.98 13.58
C LYS A 374 -4.84 -13.77 12.81
N ALA A 375 -5.12 -13.95 11.52
CA ALA A 375 -5.72 -12.94 10.64
C ALA A 375 -6.94 -13.56 9.94
N GLY A 376 -8.08 -13.60 10.63
CA GLY A 376 -9.26 -14.34 10.17
C GLY A 376 -9.02 -15.85 10.14
N ASP A 377 -9.28 -16.50 9.00
CA ASP A 377 -9.04 -17.93 8.77
C ASP A 377 -7.59 -18.25 8.35
N SER A 378 -6.76 -17.24 8.08
CA SER A 378 -5.34 -17.40 7.76
C SER A 378 -4.45 -16.94 8.92
N GLY A 379 -3.16 -17.29 8.83
CA GLY A 379 -2.14 -16.87 9.78
C GLY A 379 -1.15 -15.91 9.15
N VAL A 380 -0.48 -15.12 9.97
CA VAL A 380 0.65 -14.29 9.58
C VAL A 380 1.82 -14.57 10.52
N VAL A 381 2.98 -14.91 9.96
CA VAL A 381 4.23 -15.09 10.70
C VAL A 381 4.95 -13.76 10.83
N GLU A 382 5.47 -13.45 12.00
CA GLU A 382 6.35 -12.30 12.22
C GLU A 382 7.79 -12.78 12.40
N LEU A 383 8.71 -12.22 11.60
CA LEU A 383 10.12 -12.61 11.57
C LEU A 383 11.00 -11.71 12.44
N ASP A 384 11.95 -12.31 13.18
CA ASP A 384 12.97 -11.63 13.97
C ASP A 384 14.15 -11.21 13.10
N THR A 385 13.97 -10.12 12.36
CA THR A 385 14.99 -9.60 11.47
C THR A 385 15.15 -8.10 11.70
N PRO A 386 16.31 -7.50 11.37
CA PRO A 386 16.52 -6.06 11.52
C PRO A 386 15.40 -5.21 10.88
N VAL A 387 14.79 -5.72 9.81
CA VAL A 387 13.59 -5.14 9.18
C VAL A 387 12.40 -6.05 9.46
N ARG A 388 11.49 -5.65 10.38
CA ARG A 388 10.29 -6.44 10.71
C ARG A 388 9.48 -6.78 9.46
N ARG A 389 9.35 -8.07 9.18
CA ARG A 389 8.58 -8.61 8.06
C ARG A 389 7.48 -9.54 8.55
N THR A 390 6.34 -9.47 7.87
CA THR A 390 5.22 -10.37 8.08
C THR A 390 4.98 -11.23 6.85
N VAL A 391 4.88 -12.55 7.03
CA VAL A 391 4.71 -13.52 5.94
C VAL A 391 3.36 -14.24 6.07
N PRO A 392 2.52 -14.26 5.02
CA PRO A 392 1.21 -14.93 5.10
C PRO A 392 1.33 -16.45 5.06
N ILE A 393 0.46 -17.13 5.80
CA ILE A 393 0.31 -18.59 5.84
C ILE A 393 -1.01 -18.97 5.17
N SER A 394 -1.01 -20.03 4.34
CA SER A 394 -2.26 -20.55 3.78
C SER A 394 -3.15 -21.17 4.87
N ARG A 395 -4.48 -21.09 4.69
CA ARG A 395 -5.43 -21.68 5.64
C ARG A 395 -5.19 -23.17 5.87
N SER A 396 -4.87 -23.90 4.79
CA SER A 396 -4.58 -25.34 4.83
C SER A 396 -3.27 -25.71 5.52
N ARG A 397 -2.25 -24.84 5.52
CA ARG A 397 -0.94 -25.10 6.15
C ARG A 397 -0.84 -24.58 7.58
N LEU A 398 -1.82 -23.81 8.07
CA LEU A 398 -1.74 -23.19 9.40
C LEU A 398 -1.58 -24.21 10.54
N ALA A 399 -2.31 -25.32 10.49
CA ALA A 399 -2.24 -26.36 11.52
C ALA A 399 -0.88 -27.10 11.48
N ALA A 400 -0.47 -27.55 10.28
CA ALA A 400 0.81 -28.24 10.08
C ALA A 400 2.01 -27.36 10.49
N PHE A 401 2.02 -26.10 10.07
CA PHE A 401 3.10 -25.17 10.39
C PHE A 401 3.25 -24.89 11.90
N ARG A 402 2.15 -24.90 12.67
CA ARG A 402 2.22 -24.78 14.13
C ARG A 402 2.92 -25.98 14.76
N SER A 403 2.67 -27.18 14.24
CA SER A 403 3.34 -28.40 14.70
C SER A 403 4.82 -28.37 14.36
N GLU A 404 5.17 -28.02 13.10
CA GLU A 404 6.56 -27.90 12.64
C GLU A 404 7.35 -26.88 13.49
N LEU A 405 6.76 -25.72 13.79
CA LEU A 405 7.40 -24.70 14.64
C LEU A 405 7.56 -25.17 16.10
N ALA A 406 6.62 -25.95 16.63
CA ALA A 406 6.72 -26.49 17.98
C ALA A 406 7.86 -27.51 18.09
N THR A 407 7.91 -28.47 17.15
CA THR A 407 8.97 -29.48 17.06
C THR A 407 10.36 -28.83 16.91
N TYR A 408 10.47 -27.79 16.08
CA TYR A 408 11.72 -27.03 15.94
C TYR A 408 12.17 -26.37 17.24
N LYS A 409 11.24 -25.75 17.98
CA LYS A 409 11.53 -25.12 19.28
C LYS A 409 11.91 -26.13 20.36
N GLU A 410 11.29 -27.31 20.34
CA GLU A 410 11.63 -28.41 21.26
C GLU A 410 13.03 -28.98 20.97
N ALA A 411 13.38 -29.16 19.69
CA ALA A 411 14.70 -29.64 19.27
C ALA A 411 15.83 -28.62 19.59
N THR A 412 15.56 -27.32 19.44
CA THR A 412 16.55 -26.26 19.75
C THR A 412 16.70 -26.00 21.25
N ASN A 413 15.64 -26.15 22.05
CA ASN A 413 15.72 -26.01 23.51
C ASN A 413 16.36 -27.22 24.21
N SER A 414 16.25 -28.42 23.65
CA SER A 414 16.88 -29.63 24.21
C SER A 414 18.39 -29.73 23.95
N GLY A 415 18.94 -28.88 23.07
CA GLY A 415 20.37 -28.77 22.79
C GLY A 415 21.12 -27.69 23.59
N SER A 416 20.45 -26.97 24.51
CA SER A 416 21.11 -26.00 25.40
C SER A 416 21.55 -26.72 26.68
N PRO A 417 22.86 -26.89 26.96
CA PRO A 417 23.29 -27.39 28.26
C PRO A 417 22.85 -26.38 29.32
N ALA A 418 22.16 -26.88 30.34
CA ALA A 418 21.83 -26.12 31.54
C ALA A 418 23.12 -25.55 32.13
N GLU A 419 23.32 -24.24 32.03
CA GLU A 419 24.29 -23.54 32.88
C GLU A 419 23.73 -23.54 34.30
N SER A 420 24.29 -24.44 35.11
CA SER A 420 24.23 -24.45 36.57
C SER A 420 25.21 -23.46 37.17
#